data_AF-A0A510DXQ3-F1
#
_entry.id   AF-A0A510DXQ3-F1
#
_cell.length_a   1.000
_cell.length_b   1.000
_cell.length_c   1.000
_cell.angle_alpha   90.00
_cell.angle_beta   90.00
_cell.angle_gamma   90.00
#
_symmetry.space_group_name_H-M   'P 1'
#
loop_
_entity.id
_entity.type
_entity.pdbx_description
1 polymer ?
#
loop_
_entity_poly.entity_id
_entity_poly.type
_entity_poly.pdbx_seq_one_letter_code
_entity_poly.pdbx_strand_id
1 'polypeptide(L)'
;MILWNSRENRLDINVKSFINLIISTSIYSSMYKVDVDQKGNEYMIVFHHNFNKKYSTFISGYYEGIIDNIRSVIRTSTDINENSVIISLKINEET
;
A
#
# COMPACT_ATOMS: atom_id res chain seq x y z
N MET A 1 -18.58 2.97 18.04
CA MET A 1 -19.24 1.74 17.57
C MET A 1 -19.54 1.86 16.08
N ILE A 2 -18.69 1.27 15.22
CA ILE A 2 -18.97 0.61 13.92
C ILE A 2 -17.80 -0.40 13.76
N LEU A 3 -17.95 -1.66 14.16
CA LEU A 3 -18.24 -2.83 13.31
C LEU A 3 -17.24 -3.18 12.18
N TRP A 4 -16.04 -2.57 12.12
CA TRP A 4 -15.03 -2.92 11.09
C TRP A 4 -13.84 -3.75 11.58
N ASN A 5 -13.76 -4.08 12.87
CA ASN A 5 -12.69 -4.94 13.41
C ASN A 5 -13.09 -6.42 13.53
N SER A 6 -14.13 -6.78 12.78
CA SER A 6 -14.32 -8.10 12.19
C SER A 6 -13.09 -8.63 11.47
N ARG A 7 -12.27 -9.55 12.00
CA ARG A 7 -11.31 -10.28 11.12
C ARG A 7 -12.02 -10.97 9.94
N GLU A 8 -13.35 -11.15 10.03
CA GLU A 8 -14.21 -11.69 8.98
C GLU A 8 -14.52 -10.70 7.84
N ASN A 9 -14.31 -9.39 8.03
CA ASN A 9 -14.59 -8.35 7.02
C ASN A 9 -13.35 -7.90 6.24
N ARG A 10 -12.26 -8.68 6.28
CA ARG A 10 -11.06 -8.36 5.48
C ARG A 10 -11.38 -8.46 3.99
N LEU A 11 -10.77 -7.57 3.21
CA LEU A 11 -10.91 -7.51 1.77
C LEU A 11 -10.26 -8.73 1.14
N ASP A 12 -11.05 -9.50 0.40
CA ASP A 12 -10.57 -10.61 -0.43
C ASP A 12 -10.08 -10.07 -1.78
N ILE A 13 -8.94 -9.37 -1.74
CA ILE A 13 -8.32 -8.72 -2.90
C ILE A 13 -6.95 -9.33 -3.11
N ASN A 14 -6.65 -9.71 -4.35
CA ASN A 14 -5.32 -10.10 -4.73
C ASN A 14 -4.36 -8.90 -4.67
N VAL A 15 -3.34 -8.98 -3.80
CA VAL A 15 -2.36 -7.90 -3.58
C VAL A 15 -1.66 -7.48 -4.87
N LYS A 16 -1.32 -8.43 -5.76
CA LYS A 16 -0.68 -8.11 -7.03
C LYS A 16 -1.59 -7.29 -7.94
N SER A 17 -2.88 -7.63 -8.00
CA SER A 17 -3.88 -6.83 -8.73
C SER A 17 -4.04 -5.44 -8.14
N PHE A 18 -4.04 -5.32 -6.82
CA PHE A 18 -4.08 -4.02 -6.14
C PHE A 18 -2.84 -3.16 -6.42
N ILE A 19 -1.64 -3.74 -6.38
CA ILE A 19 -0.41 -3.06 -6.75
C ILE A 19 -0.46 -2.58 -8.22
N ASN A 20 -0.95 -3.41 -9.14
CA ASN A 20 -1.11 -3.02 -10.54
C ASN A 20 -2.09 -1.85 -10.72
N LEU A 21 -3.16 -1.81 -9.91
CA LEU A 21 -4.09 -0.68 -9.90
C LEU A 21 -3.40 0.60 -9.42
N ILE A 22 -2.58 0.52 -8.38
CA ILE A 22 -1.78 1.64 -7.88
C ILE A 22 -0.85 2.16 -8.97
N ILE A 23 -0.09 1.27 -9.61
CA ILE A 23 0.83 1.64 -10.70
C ILE A 23 0.06 2.33 -11.83
N SER A 24 -1.08 1.77 -12.25
CA SER A 24 -1.92 2.35 -13.30
C SER A 24 -2.45 3.75 -12.92
N THR A 25 -2.87 3.92 -11.66
CA THR A 25 -3.34 5.21 -11.12
C THR A 25 -2.23 6.24 -11.09
N SER A 26 -1.00 5.83 -10.75
CA SER A 26 0.17 6.71 -10.75
C SER A 26 0.47 7.26 -12.14
N ILE A 27 0.40 6.40 -13.16
CA ILE A 27 0.61 6.76 -14.57
C ILE A 27 -0.45 7.74 -15.04
N TYR A 28 -1.73 7.49 -14.72
CA TYR A 28 -2.83 8.35 -15.17
C TYR A 28 -2.86 9.70 -14.45
N SER A 29 -2.65 9.71 -13.14
CA SER A 29 -2.78 10.93 -12.33
C SER A 29 -1.58 11.89 -12.48
N SER A 30 -0.40 11.37 -12.81
CA SER A 30 0.87 12.12 -12.80
C SER A 30 1.18 12.82 -11.45
N MET A 31 0.49 12.43 -10.37
CA MET A 31 0.64 13.04 -9.04
C MET A 31 1.84 12.50 -8.27
N TYR A 32 2.18 11.24 -8.53
CA TYR A 32 3.30 10.53 -7.94
C TYR A 32 3.76 9.43 -8.90
N LYS A 33 5.02 9.00 -8.78
CA LYS A 33 5.55 7.80 -9.43
C LYS A 33 5.57 6.66 -8.42
N VAL A 34 5.35 5.43 -8.88
CA VAL A 34 5.46 4.24 -8.04
C VAL A 34 6.54 3.32 -8.56
N ASP A 35 7.45 2.93 -7.68
CA ASP A 35 8.41 1.84 -7.91
C ASP A 35 8.05 0.69 -6.96
N VAL A 36 8.11 -0.55 -7.46
CA VAL A 36 7.79 -1.75 -6.67
C VAL A 36 8.93 -2.74 -6.80
N ASP A 37 9.44 -3.17 -5.65
CA ASP A 37 10.39 -4.27 -5.54
C ASP A 37 9.71 -5.46 -4.86
N GLN A 38 9.99 -6.68 -5.35
CA GLN A 38 9.43 -7.91 -4.81
C GLN A 38 10.53 -8.92 -4.54
N LYS A 39 10.58 -9.41 -3.30
CA LYS A 39 11.49 -10.48 -2.88
C LYS A 39 10.70 -11.60 -2.21
N GLY A 40 10.32 -12.61 -2.99
CA GLY A 40 9.44 -13.68 -2.53
C GLY A 40 8.06 -13.12 -2.16
N ASN A 41 7.67 -13.23 -0.90
CA ASN A 41 6.38 -12.79 -0.36
C ASN A 41 6.43 -11.39 0.26
N GLU A 42 7.53 -10.69 0.08
CA GLU A 42 7.72 -9.33 0.58
C GLU A 42 7.69 -8.37 -0.61
N TYR A 43 6.88 -7.32 -0.47
CA TYR A 43 6.79 -6.22 -1.43
C TYR A 43 7.25 -4.95 -0.74
N MET A 44 8.04 -4.16 -1.46
CA MET A 44 8.36 -2.80 -1.11
C MET A 44 7.78 -1.89 -2.19
N ILE A 45 6.85 -1.02 -1.80
CA ILE A 45 6.19 -0.08 -2.69
C ILE A 45 6.68 1.31 -2.32
N VAL A 46 7.30 2.01 -3.27
CA VAL A 46 7.84 3.36 -3.07
C VAL A 46 7.05 4.34 -3.91
N PHE A 47 6.37 5.27 -3.23
CA PHE A 47 5.68 6.40 -3.85
C PHE A 47 6.61 7.60 -3.85
N HIS A 48 6.97 8.11 -5.03
CA HIS A 48 7.78 9.31 -5.20
C HIS A 48 6.90 10.49 -5.63
N HIS A 49 7.05 11.65 -5.00
CA HIS A 49 6.27 12.84 -5.35
C HIS A 49 7.04 14.14 -5.04
N ASN A 50 6.64 15.24 -5.67
CA ASN A 50 7.29 16.55 -5.50
C ASN A 50 6.63 17.46 -4.43
N PHE A 51 5.60 16.95 -3.76
CA PHE A 51 4.90 17.67 -2.69
C PHE A 51 5.59 17.53 -1.32
N ASN A 52 5.08 18.23 -0.32
CA ASN A 52 5.60 18.23 1.05
C ASN A 52 5.18 16.99 1.87
N LYS A 53 5.75 16.88 3.08
CA LYS A 53 5.49 15.79 4.02
C LYS A 53 4.00 15.58 4.36
N LYS A 54 3.15 16.62 4.34
CA LYS A 54 1.70 16.46 4.61
C LYS A 54 1.04 15.62 3.52
N TYR A 55 1.47 15.79 2.28
CA TYR A 55 1.01 14.97 1.16
C TYR A 55 1.49 13.52 1.30
N SER A 56 2.74 13.31 1.75
CA SER A 56 3.26 11.98 2.08
C SER A 56 2.42 11.28 3.15
N THR A 57 2.07 12.00 4.22
CA THR A 57 1.19 11.48 5.28
C THR A 57 -0.22 11.14 4.78
N PHE A 58 -0.73 11.91 3.81
CA PHE A 58 -2.02 11.60 3.19
C PHE A 58 -1.95 10.31 2.34
N ILE A 59 -0.93 10.18 1.48
CA ILE A 59 -0.70 8.97 0.68
C ILE A 59 -0.53 7.75 1.58
N SER A 60 0.30 7.86 2.62
CA SER A 60 0.56 6.75 3.54
C SER A 60 -0.74 6.27 4.19
N GLY A 61 -1.51 7.18 4.80
CA GLY A 61 -2.76 6.82 5.47
C GLY A 61 -3.81 6.23 4.52
N TYR A 62 -3.91 6.73 3.29
CA TYR A 62 -4.84 6.22 2.29
C TYR A 62 -4.51 4.77 1.87
N TYR A 63 -3.26 4.49 1.52
CA TYR A 63 -2.86 3.16 1.03
C TYR A 63 -2.65 2.15 2.16
N GLU A 64 -2.04 2.55 3.28
CA GLU A 64 -1.84 1.69 4.46
C GLU A 64 -3.18 1.18 5.00
N GLY A 65 -4.19 2.07 5.11
CA GLY A 65 -5.53 1.68 5.56
C GLY A 65 -6.20 0.63 4.65
N ILE A 66 -5.97 0.68 3.34
CA ILE A 66 -6.49 -0.34 2.42
C ILE A 66 -5.69 -1.64 2.56
N ILE A 67 -4.36 -1.55 2.53
CA ILE A 67 -3.43 -2.69 2.57
C ILE A 67 -3.60 -3.51 3.83
N ASP A 68 -3.72 -2.86 5.00
CA ASP A 68 -3.89 -3.53 6.29
C ASP A 68 -5.19 -4.33 6.40
N ASN A 69 -6.17 -3.99 5.57
CA ASN A 69 -7.45 -4.69 5.51
C ASN A 69 -7.48 -5.80 4.45
N ILE A 70 -6.43 -5.98 3.64
CA ILE A 70 -6.35 -7.09 2.69
C ILE A 70 -6.07 -8.40 3.44
N ARG A 71 -6.85 -9.44 3.16
CA ARG A 71 -6.82 -10.72 3.89
C ARG A 71 -5.43 -11.37 3.88
N SER A 72 -4.77 -11.39 2.73
CA SER A 72 -3.48 -12.04 2.52
C SER A 72 -2.30 -11.26 3.13
N VAL A 73 -2.50 -10.03 3.62
CA VAL A 73 -1.43 -9.22 4.23
C VAL A 73 -1.29 -9.61 5.70
N ILE A 74 -0.07 -10.03 6.07
CA ILE A 74 0.28 -10.42 7.44
C ILE A 74 0.85 -9.23 8.21
N ARG A 75 1.69 -8.44 7.54
CA ARG A 75 2.42 -7.33 8.14
C ARG A 75 2.60 -6.21 7.13
N THR A 76 2.42 -5.00 7.61
CA THR A 76 2.71 -3.75 6.89
C THR A 76 3.63 -2.90 7.77
N SER A 77 4.49 -2.12 7.12
CA SER A 77 5.32 -1.09 7.75
C SER A 77 5.42 0.08 6.79
N THR A 78 5.28 1.28 7.31
CA THR A 78 5.25 2.49 6.49
C THR A 78 6.26 3.51 6.98
N ASP A 79 7.14 3.95 6.08
CA ASP A 79 8.10 5.03 6.33
C ASP A 79 7.75 6.26 5.49
N ILE A 80 7.67 7.41 6.15
CA ILE A 80 7.24 8.68 5.53
C ILE A 80 8.41 9.67 5.52
N ASN A 81 8.89 9.97 4.31
CA ASN A 81 9.84 11.06 4.07
C ASN A 81 9.13 12.25 3.44
N GLU A 82 9.81 13.38 3.25
CA GLU A 82 9.19 14.61 2.75
C GLU A 82 8.65 14.47 1.31
N ASN A 83 9.34 13.73 0.45
CA ASN A 83 9.02 13.57 -0.97
C ASN A 83 8.76 12.10 -1.36
N SER A 84 8.65 11.21 -0.37
CA SER A 84 8.40 9.81 -0.64
C SER A 84 7.70 9.08 0.50
N VAL A 85 6.94 8.05 0.16
CA VAL A 85 6.38 7.08 1.10
C VAL A 85 6.86 5.70 0.71
N ILE A 86 7.36 4.93 1.67
CA ILE A 86 7.78 3.54 1.48
C ILE A 86 6.82 2.67 2.27
N ILE A 87 6.10 1.77 1.60
CA ILE A 87 5.24 0.78 2.22
C ILE A 87 5.87 -0.59 1.99
N SER A 88 6.33 -1.21 3.07
CA SER A 88 6.81 -2.59 3.08
C SER A 88 5.70 -3.49 3.58
N LEU A 89 5.32 -4.50 2.81
CA LEU A 89 4.30 -5.45 3.21
C LEU A 89 4.74 -6.88 2.98
N LYS A 90 4.30 -7.77 3.87
CA LYS A 90 4.53 -9.21 3.81
C LYS A 90 3.18 -9.90 3.63
N ILE A 91 3.07 -10.67 2.55
CA ILE A 91 1.89 -11.47 2.27
C ILE A 91 2.08 -12.91 2.77
N ASN A 92 0.96 -13.59 3.02
CA ASN A 92 0.96 -15.02 3.26
C ASN A 92 1.13 -15.75 1.93
N GLU A 93 1.94 -16.80 1.94
CA GLU A 93 1.91 -17.82 0.90
C GLU A 93 0.60 -18.57 1.07
N GLU A 94 -0.39 -18.32 0.21
CA GLU A 94 -1.45 -19.32 0.06
C GLU A 94 -0.89 -20.44 -0.82
N THR A 95 -0.68 -21.60 -0.17
CA THR A 95 -0.54 -22.94 -0.78
C THR A 95 -1.60 -23.21 -1.83
#